data_AF-A0A419G495-F1
#
_entry.id   AF-A0A419G495-F1
#
_cell.length_a   1.000
_cell.length_b   1.000
_cell.length_c   1.000
_cell.angle_alpha   90.00
_cell.angle_beta   90.00
_cell.angle_gamma   90.00
#
_symmetry.space_group_name_H-M   'P 1'
#
loop_
_entity.id
_entity.type
_entity.pdbx_description
1 polymer ?
#
loop_
_entity_poly.entity_id
_entity_poly.type
_entity_poly.pdbx_seq_one_letter_code
_entity_poly.pdbx_strand_id
1 'polypeptide(L)'
;MLMAFGLAFLKQPGQYSRKSAQLTTIFIWAAGILGVLMERPFPMDPRGSAATFAGTMHIVAAGLCSLAIMLALLFGARAFTSVPGGRGYALYSYITLAIVFLTGALAATSAATGSALMGLAERVTIGAFLQWVFLVALRHLSGVSGRRVRGRFFDIASKNSPHLPSHSTAGAANASRMMASYCYAACCR
;
A
#
# COMPACT_ATOMS: atom_id res chain seq x y z
N MET A 1 -8.09 2.05 11.60
CA MET A 1 -7.21 1.07 10.91
C MET A 1 -6.48 1.66 9.70
N LEU A 2 -7.18 2.25 8.72
CA LEU A 2 -6.58 2.78 7.49
C LEU A 2 -5.50 3.86 7.71
N MET A 3 -5.68 4.73 8.70
CA MET A 3 -4.69 5.78 9.01
C MET A 3 -3.34 5.20 9.46
N ALA A 4 -3.37 4.17 10.33
CA ALA A 4 -2.18 3.48 10.80
C ALA A 4 -1.46 2.73 9.65
N PHE A 5 -2.24 2.14 8.74
CA PHE A 5 -1.71 1.50 7.53
C PHE A 5 -1.01 2.53 6.60
N GLY A 6 -1.59 3.71 6.41
CA GLY A 6 -0.95 4.79 5.65
C GLY A 6 0.39 5.22 6.26
N LEU A 7 0.49 5.31 7.59
CA LEU A 7 1.77 5.63 8.25
C LEU A 7 2.83 4.53 8.04
N ALA A 8 2.43 3.26 8.03
CA ALA A 8 3.34 2.15 7.75
C ALA A 8 3.93 2.25 6.34
N PHE A 9 3.17 2.77 5.38
CA PHE A 9 3.60 3.01 4.01
C PHE A 9 4.67 4.12 3.91
N LEU A 10 4.56 5.17 4.73
CA LEU A 10 5.55 6.27 4.79
C LEU A 10 6.83 5.90 5.56
N LYS A 11 6.71 5.09 6.62
CA LYS A 11 7.83 4.75 7.52
C LYS A 11 8.86 3.77 6.94
N GLN A 12 8.80 3.48 5.63
CA GLN A 12 9.75 2.61 4.95
C GLN A 12 10.64 3.41 3.97
N PRO A 13 11.54 4.27 4.48
CA PRO A 13 12.43 5.06 3.65
C PRO A 13 13.32 4.15 2.80
N GLY A 14 13.49 4.51 1.52
CA GLY A 14 14.32 3.78 0.57
C GLY A 14 13.68 2.53 -0.05
N GLN A 15 12.48 2.10 0.37
CA GLN A 15 11.79 0.97 -0.25
C GLN A 15 10.85 1.36 -1.38
N TYR A 16 10.27 2.56 -1.35
CA TYR A 16 9.30 3.03 -2.33
C TYR A 16 9.67 4.41 -2.86
N SER A 17 9.13 4.78 -4.02
CA SER A 17 9.15 6.17 -4.48
C SER A 17 8.44 7.07 -3.46
N ARG A 18 9.14 8.07 -2.94
CA ARG A 18 8.65 8.97 -1.88
C ARG A 18 7.32 9.62 -2.25
N LYS A 19 7.19 10.10 -3.50
CA LYS A 19 5.97 10.74 -4.01
C LYS A 19 4.80 9.77 -4.05
N SER A 20 5.00 8.57 -4.61
CA SER A 20 3.93 7.56 -4.71
C SER A 20 3.48 7.07 -3.34
N ALA A 21 4.41 6.91 -2.39
CA ALA A 21 4.08 6.53 -1.02
C ALA A 21 3.29 7.63 -0.28
N GLN A 22 3.66 8.90 -0.47
CA GLN A 22 2.92 10.04 0.07
C GLN A 22 1.51 10.13 -0.49
N LEU A 23 1.35 10.06 -1.81
CA LEU A 23 0.04 10.10 -2.44
C LEU A 23 -0.85 8.95 -1.99
N THR A 24 -0.32 7.72 -1.99
CA THR A 24 -1.05 6.54 -1.47
C THR A 24 -1.55 6.77 -0.05
N THR A 25 -0.70 7.31 0.82
CA THR A 25 -1.04 7.57 2.22
C THR A 25 -2.13 8.62 2.36
N ILE A 26 -2.00 9.74 1.63
CA ILE A 26 -2.98 10.83 1.63
C ILE A 26 -4.36 10.29 1.22
N PHE A 27 -4.44 9.52 0.14
CA PHE A 27 -5.71 8.98 -0.34
C PHE A 27 -6.31 7.93 0.60
N ILE A 28 -5.49 7.09 1.25
CA ILE A 28 -5.97 6.14 2.27
C ILE A 28 -6.52 6.87 3.49
N TRP A 29 -5.87 7.96 3.91
CA TRP A 29 -6.35 8.80 5.00
C TRP A 29 -7.66 9.50 4.64
N ALA A 30 -7.74 10.07 3.44
CA ALA A 30 -8.96 10.68 2.93
C ALA A 30 -10.13 9.68 2.91
N ALA A 31 -9.90 8.46 2.40
CA ALA A 31 -10.91 7.39 2.41
C ALA A 31 -11.33 7.02 3.85
N GLY A 32 -10.38 6.92 4.78
CA GLY A 32 -10.66 6.65 6.19
C GLY A 32 -11.49 7.75 6.86
N ILE A 33 -11.20 9.03 6.58
CA ILE A 33 -11.95 10.17 7.10
C ILE A 33 -13.37 10.19 6.51
N LEU A 34 -13.50 10.05 5.19
CA LEU A 34 -14.79 10.01 4.51
C LEU A 34 -15.66 8.84 5.01
N GLY A 35 -15.06 7.67 5.27
CA GLY A 35 -15.74 6.54 5.90
C GLY A 35 -16.37 6.89 7.25
N VAL A 36 -15.61 7.56 8.14
CA VAL A 36 -16.12 8.00 9.45
C VAL A 36 -17.22 9.06 9.31
N LEU A 37 -17.10 9.97 8.33
CA LEU A 37 -18.13 10.96 8.05
C LEU A 37 -19.45 10.33 7.57
N MET A 38 -19.40 9.20 6.87
CA MET A 38 -20.61 8.50 6.43
C MET A 38 -21.36 7.75 7.54
N GLU A 39 -20.71 7.47 8.67
CA GLU A 39 -21.35 6.72 9.77
C GLU A 39 -22.12 7.62 10.76
N ARG A 40 -21.61 8.84 11.02
CA ARG A 40 -22.19 9.71 12.07
C ARG A 40 -22.83 10.99 11.52
N PRO A 41 -22.09 11.91 10.89
CA PRO A 41 -22.69 13.18 10.46
C PRO A 41 -23.60 13.02 9.23
N PHE A 42 -23.34 12.03 8.37
CA PHE A 42 -24.09 11.83 7.12
C PHE A 42 -24.54 10.38 6.95
N PRO A 43 -25.50 9.89 7.75
CA PRO A 43 -26.06 8.55 7.57
C PRO A 43 -26.81 8.44 6.24
N MET A 44 -26.85 7.22 5.69
CA MET A 44 -27.61 6.93 4.48
C MET A 44 -29.11 6.94 4.76
N ASP A 45 -29.89 7.55 3.86
CA ASP A 45 -31.35 7.52 3.94
C ASP A 45 -31.91 6.11 3.70
N PRO A 46 -33.06 5.77 4.31
CA PRO A 46 -33.78 4.54 3.97
C PRO A 46 -34.07 4.45 2.46
N ARG A 47 -33.96 3.24 1.89
CA ARG A 47 -34.25 3.07 0.46
C ARG A 47 -35.72 3.37 0.17
N GLY A 48 -35.94 4.19 -0.86
CA GLY A 48 -37.29 4.60 -1.28
C GLY A 48 -37.87 5.78 -0.51
N SER A 49 -37.17 6.32 0.51
CA SER A 49 -37.58 7.59 1.12
C SER A 49 -37.16 8.78 0.26
N ALA A 50 -37.77 9.93 0.54
CA ALA A 50 -37.28 11.19 -0.01
C ALA A 50 -35.82 11.43 0.43
N ALA A 51 -35.00 11.93 -0.49
CA ALA A 51 -33.60 12.25 -0.21
C ALA A 51 -33.52 13.41 0.78
N THR A 52 -32.82 13.19 1.89
CA THR A 52 -32.48 14.21 2.86
C THR A 52 -31.11 14.84 2.51
N PHE A 53 -30.79 15.96 3.15
CA PHE A 53 -29.44 16.54 3.04
C PHE A 53 -28.37 15.56 3.51
N ALA A 54 -28.63 14.82 4.60
CA ALA A 54 -27.68 13.86 5.16
C ALA A 54 -27.42 12.69 4.19
N GLY A 55 -28.47 12.10 3.61
CA GLY A 55 -28.29 11.03 2.62
C GLY A 55 -27.67 11.52 1.32
N THR A 56 -27.95 12.76 0.89
CA THR A 56 -27.28 13.36 -0.26
C THR A 56 -25.78 13.52 -0.01
N MET A 57 -25.39 14.04 1.15
CA MET A 57 -23.98 14.14 1.54
C MET A 57 -23.32 12.76 1.72
N HIS A 58 -24.06 11.75 2.18
CA HIS A 58 -23.59 10.37 2.23
C HIS A 58 -23.19 9.85 0.84
N ILE A 59 -24.05 10.04 -0.17
CA ILE A 59 -23.78 9.62 -1.55
C ILE A 59 -22.56 10.35 -2.12
N VAL A 60 -22.46 11.66 -1.89
CA VAL A 60 -21.28 12.45 -2.33
C VAL A 60 -20.01 11.94 -1.64
N ALA A 61 -20.05 11.71 -0.33
CA ALA A 61 -18.92 11.17 0.43
C ALA A 61 -18.53 9.76 -0.03
N ALA A 62 -19.49 8.91 -0.37
CA ALA A 62 -19.26 7.56 -0.90
C ALA A 62 -18.56 7.60 -2.27
N GLY A 63 -18.97 8.52 -3.14
CA GLY A 63 -18.31 8.77 -4.43
C GLY A 63 -16.87 9.25 -4.27
N LEU A 64 -16.64 10.25 -3.41
CA LEU A 64 -15.29 10.75 -3.10
C LEU A 64 -14.42 9.68 -2.44
N CYS A 65 -14.99 8.86 -1.55
CA CYS A 65 -14.30 7.76 -0.89
C CYS A 65 -13.85 6.71 -1.92
N SER A 66 -14.74 6.34 -2.84
CA SER A 66 -14.43 5.41 -3.92
C SER A 66 -13.30 5.93 -4.82
N LEU A 67 -13.34 7.21 -5.19
CA LEU A 67 -12.29 7.84 -5.98
C LEU A 67 -10.95 7.87 -5.22
N ALA A 68 -10.98 8.21 -3.93
CA ALA A 68 -9.78 8.18 -3.09
C ALA A 68 -9.18 6.76 -3.02
N ILE A 69 -10.00 5.73 -2.85
CA ILE A 69 -9.55 4.32 -2.87
C ILE A 69 -8.91 3.98 -4.22
N MET A 70 -9.52 4.35 -5.34
CA MET A 70 -8.97 4.08 -6.68
C MET A 70 -7.60 4.76 -6.87
N LEU A 71 -7.47 6.01 -6.44
CA LEU A 71 -6.20 6.74 -6.50
C LEU A 71 -5.16 6.11 -5.56
N ALA A 72 -5.55 5.66 -4.37
CA ALA A 72 -4.67 4.92 -3.46
C ALA A 72 -4.15 3.63 -4.11
N LEU A 73 -5.01 2.86 -4.77
CA LEU A 73 -4.63 1.64 -5.49
C LEU A 73 -3.68 1.96 -6.65
N LEU A 74 -3.96 3.01 -7.42
CA LEU A 74 -3.14 3.44 -8.55
C LEU A 74 -1.73 3.87 -8.11
N PHE A 75 -1.64 4.76 -7.11
CA PHE A 75 -0.36 5.23 -6.61
C PHE A 75 0.37 4.14 -5.81
N GLY A 76 -0.35 3.26 -5.12
CA GLY A 76 0.20 2.10 -4.44
C GLY A 76 0.83 1.12 -5.44
N ALA A 77 0.13 0.81 -6.54
CA ALA A 77 0.67 0.01 -7.64
C ALA A 77 1.97 0.61 -8.17
N ARG A 78 1.96 1.92 -8.43
CA ARG A 78 3.13 2.66 -8.92
C ARG A 78 4.28 2.63 -7.91
N ALA A 79 4.00 2.72 -6.61
CA ALA A 79 5.02 2.57 -5.56
C ALA A 79 5.67 1.17 -5.60
N PHE A 80 4.89 0.10 -5.81
CA PHE A 80 5.41 -1.26 -5.91
C PHE A 80 6.29 -1.50 -7.13
N THR A 81 6.03 -0.82 -8.26
CA THR A 81 6.89 -0.94 -9.47
C THR A 81 8.33 -0.47 -9.24
N SER A 82 8.55 0.42 -8.26
CA SER A 82 9.89 0.94 -7.93
C SER A 82 10.74 -0.03 -7.10
N VAL A 83 10.19 -1.20 -6.72
CA VAL A 83 10.85 -2.14 -5.79
C VAL A 83 11.24 -3.44 -6.52
N PRO A 84 12.45 -3.96 -6.31
CA PRO A 84 12.80 -5.32 -6.75
C PRO A 84 11.79 -6.35 -6.22
N GLY A 85 11.27 -7.20 -7.11
CA GLY A 85 10.21 -8.17 -6.76
C GLY A 85 8.83 -7.55 -6.45
N GLY A 86 8.61 -6.27 -6.73
CA GLY A 86 7.33 -5.58 -6.50
C GLY A 86 6.31 -5.71 -7.64
N ARG A 87 6.70 -6.21 -8.81
CA ARG A 87 5.84 -6.29 -10.01
C ARG A 87 4.54 -7.09 -9.78
N GLY A 88 4.61 -8.21 -9.04
CA GLY A 88 3.41 -9.00 -8.71
C GLY A 88 2.40 -8.22 -7.86
N TYR A 89 2.88 -7.44 -6.89
CA TYR A 89 2.03 -6.58 -6.05
C TYR A 89 1.47 -5.40 -6.85
N ALA A 90 2.25 -4.85 -7.79
CA ALA A 90 1.75 -3.82 -8.71
C ALA A 90 0.61 -4.37 -9.59
N LEU A 91 0.80 -5.53 -10.23
CA LEU A 91 -0.23 -6.17 -11.04
C LEU A 91 -1.49 -6.48 -10.23
N TYR A 92 -1.32 -7.06 -9.04
CA TYR A 92 -2.45 -7.32 -8.13
C TYR A 92 -3.20 -6.03 -7.75
N SER A 93 -2.48 -4.93 -7.53
CA SER A 93 -3.08 -3.63 -7.24
C SER A 93 -3.88 -3.08 -8.44
N TYR A 94 -3.39 -3.26 -9.67
CA TYR A 94 -4.12 -2.89 -10.88
C TYR A 94 -5.36 -3.76 -11.12
N ILE A 95 -5.27 -5.06 -10.87
CA ILE A 95 -6.43 -5.97 -10.95
C ILE A 95 -7.47 -5.56 -9.90
N THR A 96 -7.05 -5.28 -8.67
CA THR A 96 -7.94 -4.80 -7.62
C THR A 96 -8.59 -3.48 -8.02
N LEU A 97 -7.83 -2.54 -8.60
CA LEU A 97 -8.35 -1.29 -9.12
C LEU A 97 -9.45 -1.52 -10.17
N ALA A 98 -9.22 -2.44 -11.12
CA ALA A 98 -10.21 -2.79 -12.13
C ALA A 98 -11.48 -3.38 -11.50
N ILE A 99 -11.33 -4.28 -10.52
CA ILE A 99 -12.47 -4.86 -9.78
C ILE A 99 -13.26 -3.76 -9.08
N VAL A 100 -12.60 -2.92 -8.26
CA VAL A 100 -13.23 -1.80 -7.53
C VAL A 100 -13.91 -0.82 -8.47
N PHE A 101 -13.31 -0.52 -9.62
CA PHE A 101 -13.90 0.35 -10.62
C PHE A 101 -15.18 -0.24 -11.21
N LEU A 102 -15.13 -1.50 -11.66
CA LEU A 102 -16.28 -2.17 -12.27
C LEU A 102 -17.41 -2.40 -11.25
N THR A 103 -17.10 -2.86 -10.04
CA THR A 103 -18.09 -3.13 -9.02
C THR A 103 -18.63 -1.86 -8.37
N GLY A 104 -17.80 -0.81 -8.25
CA GLY A 104 -18.23 0.50 -7.80
C GLY A 104 -19.17 1.17 -8.81
N ALA A 105 -18.85 1.10 -10.11
CA ALA A 105 -19.73 1.58 -11.17
C ALA A 105 -21.05 0.79 -11.19
N LEU A 106 -20.98 -0.54 -11.02
CA LEU A 106 -22.17 -1.39 -10.92
C LEU A 106 -23.02 -1.04 -9.69
N ALA A 107 -22.40 -0.73 -8.55
CA ALA A 107 -23.11 -0.30 -7.35
C ALA A 107 -23.86 1.02 -7.59
N ALA A 108 -23.20 2.01 -8.21
CA ALA A 108 -23.80 3.30 -8.53
C ALA A 108 -24.98 3.18 -9.51
N THR A 109 -24.83 2.40 -10.59
CA THR A 109 -25.91 2.17 -11.56
C THR A 109 -27.04 1.34 -10.99
N SER A 110 -26.74 0.35 -10.15
CA SER A 110 -27.74 -0.46 -9.45
C SER A 110 -28.50 0.35 -8.40
N ALA A 111 -27.85 1.33 -7.77
CA ALA A 111 -28.50 2.26 -6.84
C ALA A 111 -29.51 3.15 -7.59
N ALA A 112 -29.11 3.70 -8.74
CA ALA A 112 -29.98 4.55 -9.57
C ALA A 112 -31.19 3.81 -10.15
N THR A 113 -31.07 2.50 -10.41
CA THR A 113 -32.14 1.67 -10.98
C THR A 113 -32.96 0.91 -9.94
N GLY A 114 -32.64 1.03 -8.64
CA GLY A 114 -33.33 0.30 -7.59
C GLY A 114 -33.05 -1.22 -7.56
N SER A 115 -31.99 -1.67 -8.23
CA SER A 115 -31.66 -3.10 -8.35
C SER A 115 -31.23 -3.72 -7.00
N ALA A 116 -31.62 -4.99 -6.80
CA ALA A 116 -31.20 -5.80 -5.66
C ALA A 116 -29.69 -6.09 -5.65
N LEU A 117 -29.01 -5.96 -6.80
CA LEU A 117 -27.57 -6.21 -6.93
C LEU A 117 -26.70 -5.12 -6.29
N MET A 118 -27.26 -3.95 -5.97
CA MET A 118 -26.52 -2.82 -5.40
C MET A 118 -25.70 -3.24 -4.17
N GLY A 119 -26.35 -3.87 -3.18
CA GLY A 119 -25.68 -4.24 -1.92
C GLY A 119 -24.60 -5.31 -2.12
N LEU A 120 -24.74 -6.19 -3.12
CA LEU A 120 -23.71 -7.16 -3.46
C LEU A 120 -22.50 -6.44 -4.08
N ALA A 121 -22.74 -5.55 -5.03
CA ALA A 121 -21.69 -4.79 -5.70
C ALA A 121 -20.89 -3.92 -4.71
N GLU A 122 -21.56 -3.29 -3.74
CA GLU A 122 -20.91 -2.55 -2.65
C GLU A 122 -20.00 -3.46 -1.80
N ARG A 123 -20.50 -4.62 -1.37
CA ARG A 123 -19.72 -5.57 -0.56
C ARG A 123 -18.51 -6.09 -1.29
N VAL A 124 -18.62 -6.39 -2.59
CA VAL A 124 -17.48 -6.82 -3.41
C VAL A 124 -16.45 -5.69 -3.54
N THR A 125 -16.89 -4.45 -3.73
CA THR A 125 -16.01 -3.27 -3.81
C THR A 125 -15.22 -3.09 -2.50
N ILE A 126 -15.91 -3.11 -1.36
CA ILE A 126 -15.29 -2.98 -0.03
C ILE A 126 -14.37 -4.17 0.25
N GLY A 127 -14.84 -5.40 -0.02
CA GLY A 127 -14.08 -6.62 0.19
C GLY A 127 -12.78 -6.68 -0.61
N ALA A 128 -12.83 -6.30 -1.90
CA ALA A 128 -11.65 -6.24 -2.76
C ALA A 128 -10.61 -5.25 -2.23
N PHE A 129 -11.05 -4.06 -1.79
CA PHE A 129 -10.15 -3.08 -1.19
C PHE A 129 -9.56 -3.56 0.14
N LEU A 130 -10.37 -4.13 1.04
CA LEU A 130 -9.89 -4.64 2.32
C LEU A 130 -8.91 -5.80 2.15
N GLN A 131 -9.17 -6.69 1.19
CA GLN A 131 -8.25 -7.77 0.82
C GLN A 131 -6.90 -7.20 0.35
N TRP A 132 -6.93 -6.13 -0.44
CA TRP A 132 -5.72 -5.45 -0.87
C TRP A 132 -4.94 -4.84 0.29
N VAL A 133 -5.61 -4.12 1.20
CA VAL A 133 -5.00 -3.57 2.41
C VAL A 133 -4.34 -4.69 3.23
N PHE A 134 -5.03 -5.82 3.39
CA PHE A 134 -4.53 -6.97 4.13
C PHE A 134 -3.24 -7.55 3.49
N LEU A 135 -3.24 -7.82 2.19
CA LEU A 135 -2.07 -8.40 1.50
C LEU A 135 -0.87 -7.45 1.50
N VAL A 136 -1.10 -6.15 1.34
CA VAL A 136 -0.03 -5.15 1.44
C VAL A 136 0.49 -5.07 2.87
N ALA A 137 -0.37 -5.13 3.89
CA ALA A 137 0.05 -5.14 5.29
C ALA A 137 0.94 -6.37 5.60
N LEU A 138 0.57 -7.55 5.10
CA LEU A 138 1.38 -8.77 5.23
C LEU A 138 2.78 -8.60 4.60
N ARG A 139 2.88 -7.99 3.41
CA ARG A 139 4.17 -7.68 2.78
C ARG A 139 5.04 -6.78 3.66
N HIS A 140 4.45 -5.75 4.27
CA HIS A 140 5.20 -4.86 5.14
C HIS A 140 5.71 -5.59 6.38
N LEU A 141 4.90 -6.48 6.97
CA LEU A 141 5.30 -7.28 8.13
C LEU A 141 6.40 -8.31 7.81
N SER A 142 6.32 -8.96 6.65
CA SER A 142 7.37 -9.90 6.20
C SER A 142 8.69 -9.19 5.89
N GLY A 143 8.64 -7.99 5.30
CA GLY A 143 9.81 -7.15 5.04
C GLY A 143 10.46 -6.54 6.29
N VAL A 144 9.73 -6.41 7.41
CA VAL A 144 10.28 -5.98 8.71
C VAL A 144 11.05 -7.12 9.38
N SER A 145 10.55 -8.35 9.30
CA SER A 145 11.18 -9.52 9.92
C SER A 145 12.57 -9.81 9.35
N GLY A 146 12.77 -9.66 8.04
CA GLY A 146 14.08 -9.85 7.40
C GLY A 146 15.14 -8.81 7.80
N ARG A 147 14.73 -7.54 8.03
CA ARG A 147 15.66 -6.47 8.46
C ARG A 147 16.13 -6.64 9.91
N ARG A 148 15.24 -7.11 10.79
CA ARG A 148 15.56 -7.32 12.21
C ARG A 148 16.58 -8.44 12.43
N VAL A 149 16.51 -9.51 11.65
CA VAL A 149 17.47 -10.63 11.72
C VAL A 149 18.84 -10.21 11.18
N ARG A 150 18.89 -9.51 10.04
CA ARG A 150 20.14 -9.08 9.43
C ARG A 150 20.90 -8.05 10.27
N GLY A 151 20.20 -7.11 10.90
CA GLY A 151 20.81 -6.13 11.81
C GLY A 151 21.41 -6.78 13.05
N ARG A 152 20.68 -7.72 13.68
CA ARG A 152 21.16 -8.42 14.88
C ARG A 152 22.39 -9.30 14.59
N PHE A 153 22.45 -9.94 13.42
CA PHE A 153 23.59 -10.76 13.03
C PHE A 153 24.85 -9.91 12.81
N PHE A 154 24.71 -8.74 12.18
CA PHE A 154 25.83 -7.82 11.95
C PHE A 154 26.35 -7.20 13.25
N ASP A 155 25.45 -6.85 14.20
CA ASP A 155 25.84 -6.35 15.52
C ASP A 155 26.61 -7.40 16.34
N ILE A 156 26.23 -8.67 16.26
CA ILE A 156 26.92 -9.77 16.95
C ILE A 156 28.30 -10.01 16.31
N ALA A 157 28.40 -10.02 14.98
CA ALA A 157 29.66 -10.20 14.28
C ALA A 157 30.65 -9.04 14.54
N SER A 158 30.15 -7.81 14.63
CA SER A 158 30.96 -6.64 15.00
C SER A 158 31.51 -6.74 16.42
N LYS A 159 30.70 -7.16 17.40
CA LYS A 159 31.12 -7.23 18.81
C LYS A 159 32.05 -8.41 19.13
N ASN A 160 32.03 -9.46 18.31
CA ASN A 160 32.89 -10.64 18.48
C ASN A 160 34.13 -10.64 17.57
N SER A 161 34.48 -9.50 16.95
CA SER A 161 35.75 -9.39 16.25
C SER A 161 36.87 -9.32 17.30
N PRO A 162 37.74 -10.34 17.45
CA PRO A 162 38.88 -10.24 18.34
C PRO A 162 39.73 -9.05 17.92
N HIS A 163 40.14 -8.22 18.89
CA HIS A 163 41.10 -7.14 18.68
C HIS A 163 42.38 -7.73 18.07
N LEU A 164 42.47 -7.72 16.74
CA LEU A 164 43.69 -8.05 16.04
C LEU A 164 44.67 -6.90 16.28
N PRO A 165 45.88 -7.18 16.79
CA PRO A 165 46.89 -6.17 16.98
C PRO A 165 47.23 -5.51 15.64
N SER A 166 47.33 -4.18 15.67
CA SER A 166 47.63 -3.34 14.51
C SER A 166 49.03 -3.60 14.00
N HIS A 167 49.17 -4.52 13.04
CA HIS A 167 50.39 -4.64 12.24
C HIS A 167 50.24 -3.84 10.94
N SER A 168 50.99 -2.75 10.91
CA SER A 168 51.79 -2.21 9.80
C SER A 168 51.24 -2.29 8.37
N THR A 169 51.15 -1.10 7.80
CA THR A 169 50.94 -0.71 6.41
C THR A 169 51.76 -1.49 5.38
N ALA A 170 51.13 -2.41 4.62
CA ALA A 170 51.54 -2.77 3.26
C ALA A 170 50.43 -3.61 2.58
N GLY A 171 49.70 -3.04 1.61
CA GLY A 171 48.76 -3.84 0.81
C GLY A 171 47.46 -3.16 0.36
N ALA A 172 47.39 -1.84 0.29
CA ALA A 172 46.20 -1.09 -0.15
C ALA A 172 45.92 -1.16 -1.67
N ALA A 173 46.54 -2.08 -2.42
CA ALA A 173 46.47 -2.11 -3.89
C ALA A 173 45.54 -3.19 -4.49
N ASN A 174 45.01 -4.14 -3.71
CA ASN A 174 44.30 -5.30 -4.29
C ASN A 174 42.80 -5.42 -3.95
N ALA A 175 42.26 -4.64 -3.01
CA ALA A 175 40.85 -4.75 -2.62
C ALA A 175 39.86 -4.13 -3.62
N SER A 176 40.31 -3.18 -4.44
CA SER A 176 39.47 -2.51 -5.45
C SER A 176 39.18 -3.38 -6.69
N ARG A 177 39.95 -4.47 -6.93
CA ARG A 177 39.70 -5.38 -8.06
C ARG A 177 38.67 -6.49 -7.78
N MET A 178 38.40 -6.84 -6.51
CA MET A 178 37.42 -7.89 -6.20
C MET A 178 35.97 -7.42 -6.15
N MET A 179 35.71 -6.13 -5.85
CA MET A 179 34.34 -5.60 -5.81
C MET A 179 33.73 -5.37 -7.20
N ALA A 180 34.55 -5.19 -8.24
CA ALA A 180 34.05 -5.00 -9.61
C ALA A 180 33.49 -6.29 -10.24
N SER A 181 33.94 -7.48 -9.79
CA SER A 181 33.53 -8.76 -10.39
C SER A 181 32.14 -9.25 -9.95
N TYR A 182 31.67 -8.85 -8.76
CA TYR A 182 30.35 -9.26 -8.26
C TYR A 182 29.18 -8.43 -8.84
N CYS A 183 29.43 -7.21 -9.33
CA CYS A 183 28.36 -6.40 -9.93
C CYS A 183 27.95 -6.89 -11.34
N TYR A 184 28.81 -7.62 -12.05
CA TYR A 184 28.51 -8.06 -13.42
C TYR A 184 27.69 -9.37 -13.48
N ALA A 185 27.78 -10.22 -12.45
CA ALA A 185 27.12 -11.53 -12.45
C ALA A 185 25.61 -11.48 -12.10
N ALA A 186 25.12 -10.37 -11.53
CA ALA A 186 23.72 -10.26 -11.06
C ALA A 186 22.76 -9.57 -12.05
N CYS A 187 23.26 -9.02 -13.17
CA CYS A 187 22.45 -8.26 -14.14
C CYS A 187 21.89 -9.12 -15.29
N CYS A 188 22.33 -10.37 -15.43
CA CYS A 188 21.86 -11.30 -16.46
C CYS A 188 21.34 -12.59 -15.84
N ARG A 189 20.11 -12.58 -15.31
CA ARG A 189 19.22 -13.73 -15.20
C ARG A 189 17.79 -13.27 -14.98
#